data_AF-A0A9Y4N509-F1
#
_entry.id   AF-A0A9Y4N509-F1
#
_cell.length_a   1.000
_cell.length_b   1.000
_cell.length_c   1.000
_cell.angle_alpha   90.00
_cell.angle_beta   90.00
_cell.angle_gamma   90.00
#
_symmetry.space_group_name_H-M   'P 1'
#
loop_
_entity.id
_entity.type
_entity.pdbx_description
1 polymer ?
#
loop_
_entity_poly.entity_id
_entity_poly.type
_entity_poly.pdbx_seq_one_letter_code
_entity_poly.pdbx_strand_id
1 'polypeptide(L)'
;MSLQWTAVATFLYVEVFFVLLLCIPFISPKRWNKIFKSRIVQTIALYGNTSFMVAMAILVFLLIDAFREVRKYSVTEKVDLTNNPTAIEHIHMKLFRAQRNEYIAGFALLLCLKLRDAGIEVPEGEKKGPGVQEENKTLKQEVKTLKEELDTTKKALQKSDSDVRAMKKQAENLTVEYDRLLDEHSKLLASSDKKSD
;
A
#
# COMPACT_ATOMS: atom_id res chain seq x y z
N MET A 1 -1.67 -39.95 -10.99
CA MET A 1 -1.82 -38.48 -11.12
C MET A 1 -0.51 -37.92 -11.65
N SER A 2 -0.51 -37.04 -12.65
CA SER A 2 0.74 -36.43 -13.12
C SER A 2 1.27 -35.42 -12.09
N LEU A 3 2.59 -35.24 -12.04
CA LEU A 3 3.28 -34.32 -11.12
C LEU A 3 2.76 -32.87 -11.22
N GLN A 4 2.23 -32.49 -12.38
CA GLN A 4 1.65 -31.17 -12.62
C GLN A 4 0.37 -30.95 -11.79
N TRP A 5 -0.53 -31.94 -11.76
CA TRP A 5 -1.80 -31.82 -11.02
C TRP A 5 -1.61 -31.91 -9.51
N THR A 6 -0.58 -32.62 -9.04
CA THR A 6 -0.21 -32.63 -7.61
C THR A 6 0.38 -31.29 -7.17
N ALA A 7 1.18 -30.63 -8.01
CA ALA A 7 1.71 -29.30 -7.70
C ALA A 7 0.59 -28.24 -7.66
N VAL A 8 -0.31 -28.25 -8.64
CA VAL A 8 -1.48 -27.37 -8.67
C VAL A 8 -2.41 -27.62 -7.48
N ALA A 9 -2.68 -28.88 -7.14
CA ALA A 9 -3.50 -29.23 -5.98
C ALA A 9 -2.84 -28.80 -4.65
N THR A 10 -1.53 -28.98 -4.51
CA THR A 10 -0.79 -28.58 -3.29
C THR A 10 -0.84 -27.06 -3.11
N PHE A 11 -0.63 -26.29 -4.18
CA PHE A 11 -0.75 -24.84 -4.15
C PHE A 11 -2.16 -24.40 -3.72
N LEU A 12 -3.20 -25.01 -4.31
CA LEU A 12 -4.60 -24.71 -4.03
C LEU A 12 -4.99 -25.08 -2.59
N TYR A 13 -4.50 -26.20 -2.05
CA TYR A 13 -4.75 -26.58 -0.66
C TYR A 13 -4.09 -25.63 0.34
N VAL A 14 -2.88 -25.16 0.06
CA VAL A 14 -2.21 -24.16 0.90
C VAL A 14 -2.98 -22.85 0.88
N GLU A 15 -3.45 -22.41 -0.28
CA GLU A 15 -4.25 -21.19 -0.43
C GLU A 15 -5.59 -21.28 0.31
N VAL A 16 -6.33 -22.37 0.15
CA VAL A 16 -7.59 -22.64 0.88
C VAL A 16 -7.34 -22.71 2.39
N PHE A 17 -6.23 -23.29 2.83
CA PHE A 17 -5.85 -23.35 4.25
C PHE A 17 -5.63 -21.94 4.83
N PHE A 18 -4.93 -21.05 4.11
CA PHE A 18 -4.74 -19.66 4.53
C PHE A 18 -6.05 -18.87 4.55
N VAL A 19 -6.92 -19.06 3.55
CA VAL A 19 -8.26 -18.42 3.51
C VAL A 19 -9.12 -18.92 4.66
N LEU A 20 -9.15 -20.23 4.94
CA LEU A 20 -9.87 -20.80 6.07
C LEU A 20 -9.36 -20.24 7.39
N LEU A 21 -8.03 -20.16 7.57
CA LEU A 21 -7.39 -19.58 8.75
C LEU A 21 -7.79 -18.11 8.96
N LEU A 22 -7.91 -17.36 7.86
CA LEU A 22 -8.32 -15.95 7.88
C LEU A 22 -9.83 -15.77 8.14
N CYS A 23 -10.65 -16.75 7.74
CA CYS A 23 -12.09 -16.80 7.99
C CYS A 23 -12.46 -17.35 9.37
N ILE A 24 -11.50 -17.84 10.17
CA ILE A 24 -11.81 -18.31 11.53
C ILE A 24 -12.27 -17.09 12.38
N PRO A 25 -13.49 -17.10 12.93
CA PRO A 25 -14.04 -16.00 13.73
C PRO A 25 -13.34 -15.82 15.10
N PHE A 26 -12.23 -16.52 15.34
CA PHE A 26 -11.46 -16.49 16.58
C PHE A 26 -10.57 -15.24 16.70
N ILE A 27 -10.22 -14.60 15.58
CA ILE A 27 -9.39 -13.38 15.58
C ILE A 27 -10.26 -12.15 15.25
N SER A 28 -10.43 -11.29 16.26
CA SER A 28 -11.17 -10.02 16.14
C SER A 28 -10.63 -9.14 14.99
N PRO A 29 -11.50 -8.46 14.22
CA PRO A 29 -11.10 -7.52 13.17
C PRO A 29 -10.10 -6.45 13.63
N LYS A 30 -10.13 -6.08 14.91
CA LYS A 30 -9.18 -5.13 15.52
C LYS A 30 -7.74 -5.66 15.56
N ARG A 31 -7.57 -6.97 15.76
CA ARG A 31 -6.24 -7.63 15.76
C ARG A 31 -5.71 -7.78 14.33
N TRP A 32 -6.57 -8.18 13.40
CA TRP A 32 -6.23 -8.21 11.97
C TRP A 32 -5.82 -6.84 11.45
N ASN A 33 -6.57 -5.77 11.75
CA ASN A 33 -6.23 -4.41 11.34
C ASN A 33 -4.85 -3.95 11.85
N LYS A 34 -4.45 -4.38 13.05
CA LYS A 34 -3.11 -4.09 13.61
C LYS A 34 -1.99 -4.86 12.90
N ILE A 35 -2.26 -6.10 12.49
CA ILE A 35 -1.33 -6.95 11.73
C ILE A 35 -1.20 -6.43 10.29
N PHE A 36 -2.32 -6.09 9.62
CA PHE A 36 -2.36 -5.54 8.27
C PHE A 36 -1.70 -4.16 8.16
N LYS A 37 -1.73 -3.33 9.21
CA LYS A 37 -1.02 -2.05 9.28
C LYS A 37 0.45 -2.15 9.69
N SER A 38 0.97 -3.36 9.94
CA SER A 38 2.38 -3.52 10.28
C SER A 38 3.30 -3.33 9.07
N ARG A 39 4.52 -2.85 9.31
CA ARG A 39 5.52 -2.63 8.25
C ARG A 39 5.83 -3.89 7.46
N ILE A 40 5.80 -5.05 8.12
CA ILE A 40 6.03 -6.37 7.50
C ILE A 40 4.94 -6.67 6.48
N VAL A 41 3.68 -6.44 6.83
CA VAL A 41 2.56 -6.68 5.92
C VAL A 41 2.52 -5.66 4.78
N GLN A 42 2.95 -4.42 5.01
CA GLN A 42 3.13 -3.44 3.92
C GLN A 42 4.25 -3.82 2.95
N THR A 43 5.37 -4.36 3.43
CA THR A 43 6.44 -4.88 2.55
C THR A 43 5.98 -6.12 1.80
N ILE A 44 5.26 -7.03 2.46
CA ILE A 44 4.64 -8.20 1.83
C ILE A 44 3.56 -7.77 0.84
N ALA A 45 2.81 -6.70 1.08
CA ALA A 45 1.80 -6.19 0.15
C ALA A 45 2.43 -5.62 -1.13
N LEU A 46 3.62 -5.00 -1.03
CA LEU A 46 4.36 -4.48 -2.18
C LEU A 46 4.83 -5.60 -3.12
N TYR A 47 5.48 -6.64 -2.58
CA TYR A 47 5.87 -7.84 -3.35
C TYR A 47 4.66 -8.74 -3.69
N GLY A 48 3.64 -8.71 -2.83
CA GLY A 48 2.39 -9.42 -2.94
C GLY A 48 1.52 -8.87 -4.05
N ASN A 49 1.58 -7.57 -4.36
CA ASN A 49 0.83 -6.97 -5.45
C ASN A 49 1.24 -7.54 -6.82
N THR A 50 2.54 -7.72 -7.06
CA THR A 50 3.03 -8.39 -8.29
C THR A 50 2.58 -9.84 -8.33
N SER A 51 2.73 -10.57 -7.22
CA SER A 51 2.28 -11.96 -7.12
C SER A 51 0.76 -12.10 -7.30
N PHE A 52 -0.01 -11.13 -6.81
CA PHE A 52 -1.46 -11.03 -6.90
C PHE A 52 -1.91 -10.72 -8.33
N MET A 53 -1.21 -9.85 -9.04
CA MET A 53 -1.46 -9.57 -10.46
C MET A 53 -1.21 -10.81 -11.33
N VAL A 54 -0.14 -11.55 -11.04
CA VAL A 54 0.17 -12.83 -11.71
C VAL A 54 -0.90 -13.88 -11.36
N ALA A 55 -1.29 -14.01 -10.10
CA ALA A 55 -2.37 -14.92 -9.68
C ALA A 55 -3.71 -14.58 -10.34
N MET A 56 -4.04 -13.30 -10.46
CA MET A 56 -5.25 -12.81 -11.14
C MET A 56 -5.22 -13.14 -12.63
N ALA A 57 -4.08 -12.97 -13.30
CA ALA A 57 -3.92 -13.36 -14.70
C ALA A 57 -4.09 -14.88 -14.86
N ILE A 58 -3.49 -15.70 -13.99
CA ILE A 58 -3.64 -17.16 -13.99
C ILE A 58 -5.10 -17.57 -13.77
N LEU A 59 -5.81 -16.93 -12.83
CA LEU A 59 -7.22 -17.19 -12.58
C LEU A 59 -8.10 -16.83 -13.79
N VAL A 60 -7.80 -15.74 -14.49
CA VAL A 60 -8.49 -15.38 -15.75
C VAL A 60 -8.23 -16.42 -16.83
N PHE A 61 -6.98 -16.90 -16.98
CA PHE A 61 -6.66 -17.97 -17.93
C PHE A 61 -7.39 -19.27 -17.59
N LEU A 62 -7.43 -19.67 -16.32
CA LEU A 62 -8.15 -20.85 -15.86
C LEU A 62 -9.67 -20.71 -16.05
N LEU A 63 -10.22 -19.51 -15.83
CA LEU A 63 -11.63 -19.24 -16.09
C LEU A 63 -11.94 -19.39 -17.58
N ILE A 64 -11.10 -18.85 -18.46
CA ILE A 64 -11.27 -18.98 -19.91
C ILE A 64 -11.14 -20.44 -20.35
N ASP A 65 -10.17 -21.18 -19.80
CA ASP A 65 -9.97 -22.59 -20.10
C ASP A 65 -11.17 -23.44 -19.66
N ALA A 66 -11.66 -23.23 -18.44
CA ALA A 66 -12.88 -23.86 -17.93
C ALA A 66 -14.10 -23.51 -18.78
N PHE A 67 -14.27 -22.25 -19.18
CA PHE A 67 -15.39 -21.81 -20.03
C PHE A 67 -15.32 -22.43 -21.44
N ARG A 68 -14.12 -22.54 -22.02
CA ARG A 68 -13.89 -23.23 -23.30
C ARG A 68 -14.19 -24.72 -23.16
N GLU A 69 -13.80 -25.34 -22.06
CA GLU A 69 -14.01 -26.75 -21.80
C GLU A 69 -15.50 -27.07 -21.59
N VAL A 70 -16.23 -26.23 -20.84
CA VAL A 70 -17.70 -26.33 -20.68
C VAL A 70 -18.41 -26.17 -22.03
N ARG A 71 -18.07 -25.16 -22.84
CA ARG A 71 -18.69 -25.01 -24.18
C ARG A 71 -18.36 -26.18 -25.11
N LYS A 72 -17.12 -26.67 -25.10
CA LYS A 72 -16.68 -27.78 -25.94
C LYS A 72 -17.50 -29.04 -25.63
N TYR A 73 -17.63 -29.40 -24.36
CA TYR A 73 -18.37 -30.61 -23.98
C TYR A 73 -19.90 -30.41 -23.95
N SER A 74 -20.40 -29.18 -23.83
CA SER A 74 -21.84 -28.86 -23.91
C SER A 74 -22.37 -28.90 -25.35
N VAL A 75 -21.59 -28.49 -26.36
CA VAL A 75 -22.02 -28.49 -27.77
C VAL A 75 -21.84 -29.86 -28.42
N THR A 76 -20.82 -30.64 -28.00
CA THR A 76 -20.59 -32.01 -28.52
C THR A 76 -21.72 -32.98 -28.20
N GLU A 77 -22.57 -32.69 -27.20
CA GLU A 77 -23.78 -33.47 -26.86
C GLU A 77 -24.74 -33.66 -28.07
N LYS A 78 -24.73 -32.74 -29.04
CA LYS A 78 -25.69 -32.75 -30.15
C LYS A 78 -25.23 -33.44 -31.44
N VAL A 79 -23.94 -33.75 -31.62
CA VAL A 79 -23.43 -34.06 -32.99
C VAL A 79 -22.89 -35.48 -33.18
N ASP A 80 -22.60 -36.30 -32.15
CA ASP A 80 -22.06 -37.66 -32.45
C ASP A 80 -22.29 -38.75 -31.38
N LEU A 81 -23.27 -38.56 -30.46
CA LEU A 81 -23.40 -39.44 -29.29
C LEU A 81 -24.33 -40.66 -29.47
N THR A 82 -25.01 -40.81 -30.61
CA THR A 82 -26.03 -41.86 -30.78
C THR A 82 -25.44 -43.29 -30.86
N ASN A 83 -24.14 -43.46 -31.10
CA ASN A 83 -23.56 -44.76 -31.48
C ASN A 83 -22.74 -45.49 -30.39
N ASN A 84 -22.47 -44.90 -29.21
CA ASN A 84 -21.77 -45.61 -28.12
C ASN A 84 -22.12 -45.06 -26.72
N PRO A 85 -22.93 -45.77 -25.91
CA PRO A 85 -23.39 -45.29 -24.59
C PRO A 85 -22.25 -45.03 -23.61
N THR A 86 -21.12 -45.74 -23.72
CA THR A 86 -19.92 -45.58 -22.88
C THR A 86 -19.23 -44.22 -23.09
N ALA A 87 -19.34 -43.63 -24.28
CA ALA A 87 -18.74 -42.34 -24.61
C ALA A 87 -19.55 -41.15 -24.04
N ILE A 88 -20.88 -41.34 -23.92
CA ILE A 88 -21.81 -40.34 -23.36
C ILE A 88 -21.48 -40.06 -21.90
N GLU A 89 -21.34 -41.12 -21.09
CA GLU A 89 -21.01 -41.02 -19.67
C GLU A 89 -19.66 -40.32 -19.45
N HIS A 90 -18.68 -40.63 -20.30
CA HIS A 90 -17.35 -40.04 -20.23
C HIS A 90 -17.34 -38.54 -20.53
N ILE A 91 -18.21 -38.07 -21.42
CA ILE A 91 -18.37 -36.65 -21.77
C ILE A 91 -19.11 -35.92 -20.65
N HIS A 92 -20.19 -36.50 -20.13
CA HIS A 92 -20.96 -35.92 -19.03
C HIS A 92 -20.08 -35.74 -17.77
N MET A 93 -19.21 -36.71 -17.48
CA MET A 93 -18.24 -36.63 -16.39
C MET A 93 -17.21 -35.51 -16.57
N LYS A 94 -16.79 -35.23 -17.81
CA LYS A 94 -15.89 -34.11 -18.12
C LYS A 94 -16.61 -32.76 -18.05
N LEU A 95 -17.87 -32.71 -18.46
CA LEU A 95 -18.71 -31.51 -18.36
C LEU A 95 -18.93 -31.09 -16.90
N PHE A 96 -19.30 -32.02 -16.00
CA PHE A 96 -19.44 -31.72 -14.57
C PHE A 96 -18.11 -31.36 -13.89
N ARG A 97 -16.99 -31.84 -14.42
CA ARG A 97 -15.67 -31.43 -13.94
C ARG A 97 -15.39 -29.99 -14.35
N ALA A 98 -15.62 -29.63 -15.61
CA ALA A 98 -15.38 -28.29 -16.13
C ALA A 98 -16.31 -27.25 -15.48
N GLN A 99 -17.60 -27.57 -15.29
CA GLN A 99 -18.58 -26.69 -14.64
C GLN A 99 -18.20 -26.37 -13.18
N ARG A 100 -17.71 -27.37 -12.42
CA ARG A 100 -17.22 -27.13 -11.05
C ARG A 100 -15.95 -26.28 -11.03
N ASN A 101 -15.04 -26.49 -11.97
CA ASN A 101 -13.81 -25.71 -12.09
C ASN A 101 -14.11 -24.24 -12.43
N GLU A 102 -15.12 -23.99 -13.26
CA GLU A 102 -15.61 -22.65 -13.60
C GLU A 102 -16.14 -21.90 -12.37
N TYR A 103 -16.97 -22.55 -11.54
CA TYR A 103 -17.45 -21.92 -10.31
C TYR A 103 -16.32 -21.59 -9.34
N ILE A 104 -15.37 -22.49 -9.14
CA ILE A 104 -14.23 -22.28 -8.24
C ILE A 104 -13.37 -21.10 -8.73
N ALA A 105 -13.01 -21.09 -10.02
CA ALA A 105 -12.24 -20.00 -10.62
C ALA A 105 -13.00 -18.66 -10.59
N GLY A 106 -14.31 -18.69 -10.85
CA GLY A 106 -15.18 -17.51 -10.82
C GLY A 106 -15.32 -16.91 -9.42
N PHE A 107 -15.58 -17.74 -8.40
CA PHE A 107 -15.65 -17.29 -7.01
C PHE A 107 -14.30 -16.79 -6.50
N ALA A 108 -13.19 -17.46 -6.84
CA ALA A 108 -11.84 -17.00 -6.50
C ALA A 108 -11.54 -15.63 -7.13
N LEU A 109 -11.90 -15.43 -8.40
CA LEU A 109 -11.72 -14.16 -9.10
C LEU A 109 -12.55 -13.03 -8.47
N LEU A 110 -13.82 -13.29 -8.12
CA LEU A 110 -14.67 -12.32 -7.40
C LEU A 110 -14.10 -11.95 -6.04
N LEU A 111 -13.58 -12.93 -5.29
CA LEU A 111 -12.90 -12.71 -4.01
C LEU A 111 -11.63 -11.88 -4.16
N CYS A 112 -10.81 -12.17 -5.17
CA CYS A 112 -9.62 -11.36 -5.49
C CYS A 112 -10.03 -9.92 -5.84
N LEU A 113 -11.05 -9.71 -6.68
CA LEU A 113 -11.53 -8.36 -6.98
C LEU A 113 -12.01 -7.62 -5.73
N LYS A 114 -12.74 -8.29 -4.84
CA LYS A 114 -13.18 -7.72 -3.57
C LYS A 114 -12.03 -7.43 -2.62
N LEU A 115 -10.99 -8.24 -2.60
CA LEU A 115 -9.78 -8.01 -1.80
C LEU A 115 -8.98 -6.81 -2.31
N ARG A 116 -8.91 -6.62 -3.64
CA ARG A 116 -8.37 -5.40 -4.26
C ARG A 116 -9.16 -4.18 -3.80
N ASP A 117 -10.48 -4.23 -3.91
CA ASP A 117 -11.36 -3.11 -3.54
C ASP A 117 -11.38 -2.83 -2.02
N ALA A 118 -11.20 -3.85 -1.17
CA ALA A 118 -11.37 -3.75 0.29
C ALA A 118 -10.08 -3.42 1.08
N GLY A 119 -8.89 -3.49 0.48
CA GLY A 119 -7.68 -3.46 1.31
C GLY A 119 -6.38 -2.98 0.70
N ILE A 120 -6.25 -2.79 -0.61
CA ILE A 120 -5.01 -2.28 -1.20
C ILE A 120 -5.42 -1.41 -2.39
N GLU A 121 -5.45 -0.09 -2.18
CA GLU A 121 -5.26 0.86 -3.29
C GLU A 121 -3.95 0.45 -3.97
N VAL A 122 -4.08 -0.28 -5.08
CA VAL A 122 -2.97 -0.53 -5.98
C VAL A 122 -2.75 0.81 -6.69
N PRO A 123 -1.62 1.51 -6.48
CA PRO A 123 -1.22 2.52 -7.44
C PRO A 123 -1.07 1.79 -8.77
N GLU A 124 -1.95 2.11 -9.71
CA GLU A 124 -1.93 1.53 -11.05
C GLU A 124 -0.53 1.71 -11.65
N GLY A 125 0.20 0.60 -11.72
CA GLY A 125 1.47 0.50 -12.40
C GLY A 125 1.37 -0.67 -13.36
N GLU A 126 0.69 -0.47 -14.49
CA GLU A 126 1.14 -0.86 -15.84
C GLU A 126 -0.02 -0.95 -16.86
N LYS A 127 -0.40 0.22 -17.39
CA LYS A 127 -0.51 0.42 -18.84
C LYS A 127 0.24 1.69 -19.21
N LYS A 128 1.57 1.61 -19.31
CA LYS A 128 2.39 2.70 -19.84
C LYS A 128 2.33 2.69 -21.37
N GLY A 129 1.35 3.40 -21.91
CA GLY A 129 1.51 4.07 -23.19
C GLY A 129 2.58 5.19 -23.07
N PRO A 130 3.15 5.66 -24.19
CA PRO A 130 4.31 6.53 -24.22
C PRO A 130 4.17 7.91 -23.54
N GLY A 131 2.98 8.32 -23.10
CA GLY A 131 2.76 9.59 -22.39
C GLY A 131 3.24 9.62 -20.92
N VAL A 132 3.22 8.48 -20.22
CA VAL A 132 3.47 8.43 -18.75
C VAL A 132 4.96 8.51 -18.38
N GLN A 133 5.85 8.35 -19.35
CA GLN A 133 7.30 8.42 -19.13
C GLN A 133 7.81 9.87 -19.06
N GLU A 134 7.12 10.81 -19.73
CA GLU A 134 7.40 12.24 -19.59
C GLU A 134 6.88 12.77 -18.26
N GLU A 135 5.62 12.48 -17.89
CA GLU A 135 5.03 12.91 -16.61
C GLU A 135 5.82 12.41 -15.39
N ASN A 136 6.35 11.17 -15.41
CA ASN A 136 7.20 10.69 -14.32
C ASN A 136 8.57 11.38 -14.24
N LYS A 137 9.08 11.91 -15.37
CA LYS A 137 10.33 12.67 -15.37
C LYS A 137 10.09 14.10 -14.86
N THR A 138 9.01 14.74 -15.27
CA THR A 138 8.60 16.07 -14.76
C THR A 138 8.25 16.02 -13.28
N LEU A 139 7.42 15.06 -12.84
CA LEU A 139 7.08 14.91 -11.41
C LEU A 139 8.32 14.63 -10.55
N LYS A 140 9.28 13.87 -11.06
CA LYS A 140 10.54 13.60 -10.33
C LYS A 140 11.46 14.82 -10.27
N GLN A 141 11.40 15.70 -11.28
CA GLN A 141 12.08 17.00 -11.24
C GLN A 141 11.41 17.95 -10.25
N GLU A 142 10.07 18.05 -10.26
CA GLU A 142 9.32 18.88 -9.31
C GLU A 142 9.50 18.45 -7.85
N VAL A 143 9.51 17.14 -7.58
CA VAL A 143 9.81 16.62 -6.23
C VAL A 143 11.23 16.99 -5.80
N LYS A 144 12.17 17.06 -6.75
CA LYS A 144 13.55 17.43 -6.45
C LYS A 144 13.69 18.93 -6.18
N THR A 145 13.05 19.79 -6.98
CA THR A 145 13.04 21.24 -6.78
C THR A 145 12.31 21.62 -5.48
N LEU A 146 11.14 21.04 -5.22
CA LEU A 146 10.39 21.28 -3.98
C LEU A 146 11.17 20.86 -2.73
N LYS A 147 11.97 19.79 -2.83
CA LYS A 147 12.82 19.34 -1.73
C LYS A 147 14.01 20.27 -1.49
N GLU A 148 14.59 20.82 -2.55
CA GLU A 148 15.62 21.85 -2.47
C GLU A 148 15.06 23.15 -1.88
N GLU A 149 13.86 23.59 -2.29
CA GLU A 149 13.15 24.74 -1.70
C GLU A 149 12.77 24.54 -0.23
N LEU A 150 12.38 23.32 0.15
CA LEU A 150 12.10 22.98 1.54
C LEU A 150 13.37 23.08 2.40
N ASP A 151 14.51 22.62 1.89
CA ASP A 151 15.78 22.67 2.61
C ASP A 151 16.31 24.10 2.74
N THR A 152 16.17 24.93 1.69
CA THR A 152 16.54 26.36 1.76
C THR A 152 15.65 27.14 2.71
N THR A 153 14.34 26.92 2.66
CA THR A 153 13.37 27.56 3.59
C THR A 153 13.63 27.13 5.03
N LYS A 154 13.92 25.85 5.27
CA LYS A 154 14.26 25.35 6.61
C LYS A 154 15.55 25.96 7.15
N LYS A 155 16.58 26.13 6.31
CA LYS A 155 17.82 26.82 6.69
C LYS A 155 17.59 28.30 6.98
N ALA A 156 16.77 28.98 6.18
CA ALA A 156 16.40 30.38 6.43
C ALA A 156 15.63 30.54 7.74
N LEU A 157 14.69 29.63 8.03
CA LEU A 157 13.93 29.62 9.28
C LEU A 157 14.84 29.38 10.50
N GLN A 158 15.79 28.44 10.41
CA GLN A 158 16.77 28.21 11.49
C GLN A 158 17.65 29.44 11.74
N LYS A 159 18.09 30.13 10.68
CA LYS A 159 18.87 31.36 10.82
C LYS A 159 18.05 32.47 11.49
N SER A 160 16.79 32.64 11.08
CA SER A 160 15.89 33.60 11.70
C SER A 160 15.64 33.29 13.19
N ASP A 161 15.46 32.01 13.57
CA ASP A 161 15.30 31.62 14.98
C ASP A 161 16.57 31.93 15.80
N SER A 162 17.76 31.72 15.23
CA SER A 162 19.02 32.09 15.90
C SER A 162 19.18 33.60 16.06
N ASP A 163 18.78 34.39 15.05
CA ASP A 163 18.85 35.85 15.10
C ASP A 163 17.87 36.41 16.15
N VAL A 164 16.65 35.85 16.23
CA VAL A 164 15.66 36.22 17.25
C VAL A 164 16.17 35.90 18.66
N ARG A 165 16.80 34.73 18.86
CA ARG A 165 17.43 34.38 20.14
C ARG A 165 18.58 35.34 20.50
N ALA A 166 19.40 35.71 19.52
CA ALA A 166 20.49 36.66 19.73
C ALA A 166 19.96 38.06 20.10
N MET A 167 18.94 38.54 19.37
CA MET A 167 18.27 39.81 19.67
C MET A 167 17.64 39.82 21.06
N LYS A 168 16.99 38.72 21.47
CA LYS A 168 16.42 38.60 22.80
C LYS A 168 17.50 38.71 23.89
N LYS A 169 18.63 38.03 23.71
CA LYS A 169 19.76 38.09 24.65
C LYS A 169 20.38 39.50 24.71
N GLN A 170 20.47 40.20 23.58
CA GLN A 170 20.93 41.59 23.53
C GLN A 170 19.97 42.53 24.27
N ALA A 171 18.66 42.36 24.08
CA ALA A 171 17.65 43.15 24.79
C ALA A 171 17.71 42.92 26.30
N GLU A 172 17.80 41.66 26.75
CA GLU A 172 17.97 41.32 28.16
C GLU A 172 19.22 41.97 28.76
N ASN A 173 20.36 41.91 28.05
CA ASN A 173 21.59 42.53 28.51
C ASN A 173 21.50 44.06 28.57
N LEU A 174 20.82 44.68 27.60
CA LEU A 174 20.59 46.12 27.60
C LEU A 174 19.72 46.56 28.79
N THR A 175 18.68 45.79 29.13
CA THR A 175 17.85 46.07 30.31
C THR A 175 18.67 46.02 31.60
N VAL A 176 19.55 45.03 31.75
CA VAL A 176 20.42 44.91 32.93
C VAL A 176 21.39 46.10 33.06
N GLU A 177 22.02 46.53 31.97
CA GLU A 177 22.90 47.71 32.00
C GLU A 177 22.11 48.99 32.30
N TYR A 178 20.87 49.09 31.82
CA TYR A 178 19.99 50.21 32.12
C TYR A 178 19.65 50.30 33.61
N ASP A 179 19.27 49.17 34.22
CA ASP A 179 19.00 49.06 35.66
C ASP A 179 20.25 49.41 36.48
N ARG A 180 21.42 48.94 36.06
CA ARG A 180 22.70 49.25 36.71
C ARG A 180 23.05 50.74 36.63
N LEU A 181 22.80 51.38 35.50
CA LEU A 181 23.04 52.81 35.31
C LEU A 181 22.11 53.66 36.19
N LEU A 182 20.82 53.26 36.31
CA LEU A 182 19.86 53.87 37.24
C LEU A 182 20.34 53.77 38.69
N ASP A 183 20.82 52.60 39.10
CA ASP A 183 21.39 52.38 40.42
C ASP A 183 22.61 53.27 40.68
N GLU A 184 23.53 53.41 39.72
CA GLU A 184 24.68 54.31 39.85
C GLU A 184 24.26 55.78 39.92
N HIS A 185 23.28 56.21 39.11
CA HIS A 185 22.73 57.55 39.17
C HIS A 185 22.10 57.86 40.55
N SER A 186 21.38 56.89 41.12
CA SER A 186 20.77 57.03 42.44
C SER A 186 21.82 57.17 43.56
N LYS A 187 22.92 56.41 43.48
CA LYS A 187 24.04 56.47 44.43
C LYS A 187 24.78 57.80 44.33
N LEU A 188 25.01 58.30 43.12
CA LEU A 188 25.68 59.59 42.90
C LEU A 188 24.85 60.76 43.45
N LEU A 189 23.52 60.77 43.23
CA LEU A 189 22.61 61.76 43.83
C LEU A 189 22.70 61.76 45.36
N ALA A 190 22.60 60.58 45.99
CA ALA A 190 22.70 60.45 47.44
C ALA A 190 24.07 60.88 48.00
N SER A 191 25.14 60.74 47.21
CA SER A 191 26.49 61.18 47.59
C SER A 191 26.72 62.68 47.39
N SER A 192 26.03 63.30 46.42
CA SER A 192 26.03 64.74 46.17
C SER A 192 25.35 65.48 47.33
N ASP A 193 24.16 65.02 47.74
CA ASP A 193 23.41 65.65 48.84
C ASP A 193 24.16 65.60 50.17
N LYS A 194 24.94 64.53 50.42
CA LYS A 194 25.79 64.41 51.62
C LYS A 194 27.03 65.30 51.63
N LYS A 195 27.37 65.94 50.50
CA LYS A 195 28.58 66.77 50.34
C LYS A 195 28.28 68.26 50.38
N SER A 196 26.99 68.63 50.35
CA SER A 196 26.48 70.00 50.44
C SER A 196 26.04 70.45 51.84
N ASP A 197 26.10 69.56 52.84
CA ASP A 197 26.01 69.85 54.28
C ASP A 197 27.40 69.88 54.93
#